data_AF-A0A315CNJ2-F1
#
_entry.id   AF-A0A315CNJ2-F1
#
_cell.length_a   1.000
_cell.length_b   1.000
_cell.length_c   1.000
_cell.angle_alpha   90.00
_cell.angle_beta   90.00
_cell.angle_gamma   90.00
#
_symmetry.space_group_name_H-M   'P 1'
#
loop_
_entity.id
_entity.type
_entity.pdbx_description
1 polymer ?
#
loop_
_entity_poly.entity_id
_entity_poly.type
_entity_poly.pdbx_seq_one_letter_code
_entity_poly.pdbx_strand_id
1 'polypeptide(L)'
;MTAVQIQNALVVCTILGFAMMEFVSRRYKHNVNATANDTKLEVLMFLSVLAVTQPLAILLTSKLGTAFFPQYKDVLADMPWWGMVAVLLVFDDMTQYWWHRLSHSPFLWPLHRAHHSAEYMSIRVTFRNNFFYYLMMPGLWFAGALLYLGFGGMVYALYIAVKLFVILGAHCAWRWDEPLYRIRALHPLMWVLERTISTPATHWAHHAITNNDGIGHYKGNFGNLLFFWDILFGSAHITRQYPAKVGLIDDKLFGQERWYHQMFYPLLQSRREHSALKFGGTIYADPDEAAPSH
;
A
#
# COMPACT_ATOMS: atom_id res chain seq x y z
N MET A 1 11.77 -26.18 9.08
CA MET A 1 11.81 -24.93 8.29
C MET A 1 12.21 -23.79 9.22
N THR A 2 13.09 -22.89 8.80
CA THR A 2 13.42 -21.66 9.56
C THR A 2 12.25 -20.66 9.51
N ALA A 3 12.23 -19.68 10.41
CA ALA A 3 11.20 -18.64 10.40
C ALA A 3 11.12 -17.89 9.06
N VAL A 4 12.26 -17.60 8.44
CA VAL A 4 12.34 -16.98 7.10
C VAL A 4 11.76 -17.89 6.01
N GLN A 5 12.03 -19.20 6.06
CA GLN A 5 11.43 -20.14 5.12
C GLN A 5 9.91 -20.21 5.28
N ILE A 6 9.41 -20.17 6.51
CA ILE A 6 7.96 -20.14 6.79
C ILE A 6 7.35 -18.83 6.29
N GLN A 7 7.96 -17.68 6.59
CA GLN A 7 7.53 -16.37 6.09
C GLN A 7 7.39 -16.39 4.56
N ASN A 8 8.45 -16.81 3.87
CA ASN A 8 8.48 -16.82 2.41
C ASN A 8 7.41 -17.77 1.83
N ALA A 9 7.24 -18.95 2.44
CA ALA A 9 6.18 -19.88 2.05
C ALA A 9 4.79 -19.26 2.21
N LEU A 10 4.48 -18.65 3.36
CA LEU A 10 3.20 -17.99 3.62
C LEU A 10 2.95 -16.83 2.66
N VAL A 11 3.95 -16.01 2.37
CA VAL A 11 3.85 -14.89 1.43
C VAL A 11 3.58 -15.40 0.01
N VAL A 12 4.31 -16.42 -0.46
CA VAL A 12 4.07 -17.02 -1.77
C VAL A 12 2.68 -17.65 -1.85
N CYS A 13 2.26 -18.40 -0.83
CA CYS A 13 0.91 -18.97 -0.75
C CYS A 13 -0.17 -17.88 -0.78
N THR A 14 0.06 -16.75 -0.10
CA THR A 14 -0.85 -15.61 -0.10
C THR A 14 -0.99 -14.99 -1.49
N ILE A 15 0.14 -14.71 -2.16
CA ILE A 15 0.15 -14.14 -3.51
C ILE A 15 -0.56 -15.09 -4.49
N LEU A 16 -0.20 -16.37 -4.48
CA LEU A 16 -0.82 -17.38 -5.35
C LEU A 16 -2.30 -17.58 -5.04
N GLY A 17 -2.68 -17.55 -3.76
CA GLY A 17 -4.05 -17.66 -3.31
C GLY A 17 -4.92 -16.52 -3.85
N PHE A 18 -4.52 -15.27 -3.66
CA PHE A 18 -5.27 -14.14 -4.21
C PHE A 18 -5.24 -14.11 -5.74
N ALA A 19 -4.13 -14.46 -6.39
CA ALA A 19 -4.06 -14.57 -7.85
C ALA A 19 -5.06 -15.61 -8.38
N MET A 20 -5.12 -16.78 -7.72
CA MET A 20 -6.08 -17.83 -8.04
C MET A 20 -7.52 -17.35 -7.81
N MET A 21 -7.80 -16.62 -6.72
CA MET A 21 -9.14 -16.10 -6.48
C MET A 21 -9.56 -15.01 -7.47
N GLU A 22 -8.65 -14.14 -7.91
CA GLU A 22 -8.92 -13.19 -9.01
C GLU A 22 -9.28 -13.94 -10.31
N PHE A 23 -8.57 -15.03 -10.61
CA PHE A 23 -8.83 -15.87 -11.78
C PHE A 23 -10.16 -16.64 -11.68
N VAL A 24 -10.40 -17.35 -10.57
CA VAL A 24 -11.60 -18.18 -10.34
C VAL A 24 -12.86 -17.32 -10.25
N SER A 25 -12.79 -16.16 -9.60
CA SER A 25 -13.92 -15.21 -9.56
C SER A 25 -14.21 -14.56 -10.91
N ARG A 26 -13.31 -14.71 -11.90
CA ARG A 26 -13.36 -14.12 -13.24
C ARG A 26 -13.41 -12.58 -13.25
N ARG A 27 -13.25 -11.93 -12.10
CA ARG A 27 -13.33 -10.46 -11.98
C ARG A 27 -12.20 -9.76 -12.73
N TYR A 28 -11.05 -10.42 -12.90
CA TYR A 28 -9.95 -9.91 -13.71
C TYR A 28 -10.37 -9.57 -15.15
N LYS A 29 -11.29 -10.35 -15.75
CA LYS A 29 -11.73 -10.15 -17.15
C LYS A 29 -12.46 -8.84 -17.39
N HIS A 30 -13.15 -8.35 -16.37
CA HIS A 30 -13.98 -7.15 -16.47
C HIS A 30 -13.28 -5.93 -15.90
N ASN A 31 -12.43 -6.13 -14.88
CA ASN A 31 -11.89 -5.04 -14.09
C ASN A 31 -10.42 -4.77 -14.33
N VAL A 32 -9.65 -5.67 -14.96
CA VAL A 32 -8.18 -5.56 -15.07
C VAL A 32 -7.76 -5.46 -16.54
N ASN A 33 -7.57 -4.23 -17.01
CA ASN A 33 -7.10 -3.93 -18.37
C ASN A 33 -5.70 -3.30 -18.33
N ALA A 34 -4.69 -4.11 -17.99
CA ALA A 34 -3.32 -3.64 -17.85
C ALA A 34 -2.61 -3.46 -19.20
N THR A 35 -1.94 -2.33 -19.38
CA THR A 35 -1.08 -2.08 -20.54
C THR A 35 0.30 -2.71 -20.37
N ALA A 36 1.10 -2.72 -21.45
CA ALA A 36 2.51 -3.08 -21.35
C ALA A 36 3.31 -2.09 -20.49
N ASN A 37 2.89 -0.83 -20.41
CA ASN A 37 3.49 0.20 -19.56
C ASN A 37 3.24 -0.12 -18.07
N ASP A 38 2.01 -0.48 -17.72
CA ASP A 38 1.63 -0.91 -16.37
C ASP A 38 2.42 -2.15 -15.94
N THR A 39 2.47 -3.15 -16.81
CA THR A 39 3.15 -4.42 -16.53
C THR A 39 4.65 -4.21 -16.26
N LYS A 40 5.31 -3.34 -17.03
CA LYS A 40 6.72 -2.98 -16.78
C LYS A 40 6.90 -2.29 -15.43
N LEU A 41 6.06 -1.30 -15.13
CA LEU A 41 6.13 -0.56 -13.87
C LEU A 41 5.94 -1.50 -12.67
N GLU A 42 4.91 -2.33 -12.69
CA GLU A 42 4.58 -3.26 -11.59
C GLU A 42 5.71 -4.26 -11.33
N VAL A 43 6.22 -4.92 -12.37
CA VAL A 43 7.29 -5.92 -12.24
C VAL A 43 8.58 -5.27 -11.77
N LEU A 44 9.00 -4.16 -12.38
CA LEU A 44 10.24 -3.49 -11.99
C LEU A 44 10.15 -2.90 -10.58
N MET A 45 8.99 -2.41 -10.16
CA MET A 45 8.78 -1.93 -8.79
C MET A 45 8.80 -3.03 -7.75
N PHE A 46 8.08 -4.12 -8.00
CA PHE A 46 8.16 -5.29 -7.15
C PHE A 46 9.60 -5.79 -6.98
N LEU A 47 10.33 -5.93 -8.08
CA LEU A 47 11.74 -6.36 -8.05
C LEU A 47 12.64 -5.35 -7.34
N SER A 48 12.44 -4.05 -7.54
CA SER A 48 13.24 -3.02 -6.86
C SER A 48 13.06 -3.03 -5.34
N VAL A 49 11.83 -3.30 -4.87
CA VAL A 49 11.55 -3.37 -3.44
C VAL A 49 12.27 -4.56 -2.84
N LEU A 50 12.05 -5.74 -3.44
CA LEU A 50 12.56 -7.01 -2.95
C LEU A 50 14.08 -7.12 -3.04
N ALA A 51 14.68 -6.65 -4.14
CA ALA A 51 16.10 -6.84 -4.43
C ALA A 51 16.99 -5.65 -4.04
N VAL A 52 16.42 -4.45 -3.87
CA VAL A 52 17.20 -3.23 -3.63
C VAL A 52 16.80 -2.56 -2.32
N THR A 53 15.62 -1.93 -2.25
CA THR A 53 15.30 -1.03 -1.12
C THR A 53 15.21 -1.76 0.22
N GLN A 54 14.54 -2.93 0.27
CA GLN A 54 14.43 -3.70 1.51
C GLN A 54 15.77 -4.29 1.97
N PRO A 55 16.56 -4.99 1.12
CA PRO A 55 17.90 -5.44 1.50
C PRO A 55 18.83 -4.30 1.91
N LEU A 56 18.75 -3.15 1.21
CA LEU A 56 19.54 -1.96 1.53
C LEU A 56 19.20 -1.43 2.93
N ALA A 57 17.92 -1.27 3.25
CA ALA A 57 17.49 -0.82 4.57
C ALA A 57 18.02 -1.74 5.67
N ILE A 58 17.81 -3.06 5.54
CA ILE A 58 18.27 -4.05 6.53
C ILE A 58 19.80 -4.04 6.67
N LEU A 59 20.53 -4.00 5.55
CA LEU A 59 22.00 -4.01 5.57
C LEU A 59 22.56 -2.74 6.20
N LEU A 60 22.02 -1.58 5.85
CA LEU A 60 22.49 -0.30 6.39
C LEU A 60 22.14 -0.16 7.86
N THR A 61 20.92 -0.49 8.30
CA THR A 61 20.57 -0.42 9.72
C THR A 61 21.40 -1.39 10.54
N SER A 62 21.66 -2.60 10.04
CA SER A 62 22.52 -3.58 10.71
C SER A 62 23.99 -3.11 10.82
N LYS A 63 24.55 -2.54 9.75
CA LYS A 63 25.92 -2.00 9.76
C LYS A 63 26.05 -0.78 10.67
N LEU A 64 25.12 0.16 10.58
CA LEU A 64 25.09 1.35 11.45
C LEU A 64 24.89 0.96 12.91
N GLY A 65 23.97 0.03 13.18
CA GLY A 65 23.75 -0.54 14.50
C GLY A 65 25.05 -1.14 15.06
N THR A 66 25.72 -1.99 14.29
CA THR A 66 26.98 -2.63 14.74
C THR A 66 28.10 -1.61 14.97
N ALA A 67 28.21 -0.59 14.11
CA ALA A 67 29.28 0.39 14.19
C ALA A 67 29.11 1.40 15.35
N PHE A 68 27.89 1.86 15.59
CA PHE A 68 27.61 2.95 16.53
C PHE A 68 26.86 2.52 17.79
N PHE A 69 26.18 1.37 17.75
CA PHE A 69 25.25 0.90 18.76
C PHE A 69 25.36 -0.61 19.09
N PRO A 70 26.58 -1.20 19.15
CA PRO A 70 26.75 -2.64 19.32
C PRO A 70 26.07 -3.22 20.56
N GLN A 71 25.96 -2.42 21.64
CA GLN A 71 25.32 -2.79 22.90
C GLN A 71 23.81 -3.05 22.79
N TYR A 72 23.16 -2.56 21.72
CA TYR A 72 21.71 -2.73 21.53
C TYR A 72 21.36 -3.90 20.61
N LYS A 73 22.35 -4.61 20.06
CA LYS A 73 22.11 -5.79 19.25
C LYS A 73 21.31 -6.83 20.05
N ASP A 74 20.19 -7.27 19.50
CA ASP A 74 19.31 -8.29 20.08
C ASP A 74 18.76 -7.97 21.50
N VAL A 75 18.85 -6.71 21.95
CA VAL A 75 18.47 -6.30 23.32
C VAL A 75 16.98 -6.49 23.62
N LEU A 76 16.13 -6.58 22.59
CA LEU A 76 14.69 -6.80 22.69
C LEU A 76 14.27 -8.22 22.26
N ALA A 77 15.22 -9.14 22.07
CA ALA A 77 14.93 -10.50 21.59
C ALA A 77 14.01 -11.30 22.54
N ASP A 78 14.07 -11.03 23.85
CA ASP A 78 13.26 -11.70 24.87
C ASP A 78 11.92 -11.00 25.15
N MET A 79 11.58 -9.96 24.40
CA MET A 79 10.29 -9.29 24.53
C MET A 79 9.15 -10.29 24.26
N PRO A 80 8.07 -10.30 25.08
CA PRO A 80 6.94 -11.18 24.80
C PRO A 80 6.32 -10.86 23.45
N TRP A 81 5.83 -11.89 22.75
CA TRP A 81 5.35 -11.77 21.37
C TRP A 81 4.32 -10.65 21.17
N TRP A 82 3.43 -10.41 22.14
CA TRP A 82 2.41 -9.36 22.05
C TRP A 82 3.03 -7.96 22.11
N GLY A 83 4.12 -7.79 22.87
CA GLY A 83 4.88 -6.54 22.93
C GLY A 83 5.62 -6.28 21.62
N MET A 84 6.22 -7.32 21.04
CA MET A 84 6.84 -7.24 19.71
C MET A 84 5.81 -6.84 18.64
N VAL A 85 4.64 -7.47 18.64
CA VAL A 85 3.55 -7.11 17.70
C VAL A 85 3.11 -5.66 17.91
N ALA A 86 2.94 -5.19 19.14
CA ALA A 86 2.56 -3.80 19.41
C ALA A 86 3.61 -2.81 18.87
N VAL A 87 4.90 -3.08 19.08
CA VAL A 87 5.99 -2.25 18.55
C VAL A 87 6.01 -2.29 17.02
N LEU A 88 5.80 -3.44 16.39
CA LEU A 88 5.71 -3.56 14.92
C LEU A 88 4.52 -2.76 14.36
N LEU A 89 3.35 -2.83 15.00
CA LEU A 89 2.18 -2.05 14.59
C LEU A 89 2.44 -0.55 14.66
N VAL A 90 3.23 -0.06 15.63
CA VAL A 90 3.56 1.36 15.74
C VAL A 90 4.67 1.77 14.78
N PHE A 91 5.80 1.06 14.77
CA PHE A 91 7.00 1.50 14.05
C PHE A 91 7.03 1.07 12.57
N ASP A 92 6.27 0.03 12.19
CA ASP A 92 6.18 -0.43 10.81
C ASP A 92 4.80 -0.14 10.17
N ASP A 93 3.67 -0.41 10.84
CA ASP A 93 2.35 -0.16 10.23
C ASP A 93 1.86 1.29 10.35
N MET A 94 1.91 1.90 11.54
CA MET A 94 1.46 3.29 11.74
C MET A 94 2.38 4.29 11.02
N THR A 95 3.69 4.04 10.98
CA THR A 95 4.60 4.88 10.18
C THR A 95 4.31 4.76 8.68
N GLN A 96 3.88 3.59 8.21
CA GLN A 96 3.41 3.41 6.85
C GLN A 96 2.08 4.15 6.60
N TYR A 97 1.15 4.14 7.54
CA TYR A 97 -0.08 4.95 7.46
C TYR A 97 0.25 6.44 7.29
N TRP A 98 1.16 6.98 8.11
CA TRP A 98 1.56 8.39 8.00
C TRP A 98 2.32 8.68 6.71
N TRP A 99 3.23 7.79 6.29
CA TRP A 99 3.93 7.93 5.01
C TRP A 99 2.95 7.98 3.84
N HIS A 100 1.96 7.09 3.86
CA HIS A 100 0.88 7.06 2.87
C HIS A 100 0.07 8.36 2.88
N ARG A 101 -0.42 8.80 4.05
CA ARG A 101 -1.16 10.06 4.21
C ARG A 101 -0.38 11.29 3.77
N LEU A 102 0.89 11.40 4.18
CA LEU A 102 1.78 12.51 3.79
C LEU A 102 2.07 12.49 2.29
N SER A 103 2.10 11.30 1.68
CA SER A 103 2.28 11.14 0.24
C SER A 103 1.10 11.62 -0.59
N HIS A 104 -0.04 11.93 0.02
CA HIS A 104 -1.16 12.63 -0.61
C HIS A 104 -1.07 14.17 -0.51
N SER A 105 0.06 14.70 -0.03
CA SER A 105 0.38 16.14 -0.11
C SER A 105 1.00 16.51 -1.47
N PRO A 106 0.85 17.75 -1.97
CA PRO A 106 1.40 18.15 -3.26
C PRO A 106 2.90 17.89 -3.44
N PHE A 107 3.67 17.97 -2.35
CA PHE A 107 5.12 17.76 -2.37
C PHE A 107 5.52 16.29 -2.57
N LEU A 108 4.83 15.37 -1.90
CA LEU A 108 5.15 13.94 -1.93
C LEU A 108 4.28 13.14 -2.91
N TRP A 109 3.17 13.72 -3.37
CA TRP A 109 2.28 13.14 -4.38
C TRP A 109 2.99 12.57 -5.61
N PRO A 110 4.00 13.24 -6.20
CA PRO A 110 4.73 12.66 -7.34
C PRO A 110 5.33 11.27 -7.06
N LEU A 111 5.67 10.96 -5.80
CA LEU A 111 6.22 9.65 -5.40
C LEU A 111 5.14 8.57 -5.28
N HIS A 112 3.90 8.94 -4.97
CA HIS A 112 2.82 8.00 -4.70
C HIS A 112 1.78 7.93 -5.82
N ARG A 113 1.73 8.93 -6.70
CA ARG A 113 0.85 8.98 -7.88
C ARG A 113 0.88 7.71 -8.72
N ALA A 114 2.05 7.08 -8.85
CA ALA A 114 2.24 5.84 -9.59
C ALA A 114 1.31 4.72 -9.10
N HIS A 115 0.96 4.72 -7.82
CA HIS A 115 0.04 3.77 -7.20
C HIS A 115 -1.41 4.02 -7.63
N HIS A 116 -1.81 5.29 -7.61
CA HIS A 116 -3.15 5.71 -8.02
C HIS A 116 -3.37 5.74 -9.53
N SER A 117 -2.31 5.71 -10.35
CA SER A 117 -2.45 5.80 -11.81
C SER A 117 -3.07 4.55 -12.45
N ALA A 118 -3.15 3.42 -11.73
CA ALA A 118 -3.79 2.22 -12.23
C ALA A 118 -5.31 2.41 -12.39
N GLU A 119 -5.83 2.15 -13.59
CA GLU A 119 -7.27 2.22 -13.90
C GLU A 119 -8.02 0.94 -13.49
N TYR A 120 -7.41 0.11 -12.65
CA TYR A 120 -7.95 -1.14 -12.13
C TYR A 120 -7.42 -1.45 -10.74
N MET A 121 -8.14 -2.31 -10.01
CA MET A 121 -7.68 -2.91 -8.77
C MET A 121 -7.35 -4.39 -8.99
N SER A 122 -6.16 -4.79 -8.53
CA SER A 122 -5.66 -6.17 -8.54
C SER A 122 -4.48 -6.27 -7.58
N ILE A 123 -4.15 -7.47 -7.12
CA ILE A 123 -2.90 -7.70 -6.37
C ILE A 123 -1.65 -7.19 -7.10
N ARG A 124 -1.71 -7.03 -8.43
CA ARG A 124 -0.64 -6.46 -9.26
C ARG A 124 -0.25 -5.03 -8.88
N VAL A 125 -1.20 -4.22 -8.41
CA VAL A 125 -0.97 -2.80 -8.11
C VAL A 125 -0.36 -2.58 -6.72
N THR A 126 -0.34 -3.60 -5.87
CA THR A 126 0.11 -3.55 -4.47
C THR A 126 1.48 -2.88 -4.30
N PHE A 127 2.43 -3.21 -5.18
CA PHE A 127 3.80 -2.71 -5.08
C PHE A 127 4.12 -1.57 -6.06
N ARG A 128 3.12 -1.09 -6.81
CA ARG A 128 3.27 -0.08 -7.87
C ARG A 128 3.43 1.33 -7.28
N ASN A 129 4.58 1.65 -6.71
CA ASN A 129 4.92 3.01 -6.25
C ASN A 129 6.19 3.51 -6.95
N ASN A 130 6.61 4.75 -6.71
CA ASN A 130 7.91 5.25 -7.17
C ASN A 130 9.08 4.58 -6.39
N PHE A 131 10.27 4.50 -6.99
CA PHE A 131 11.44 3.94 -6.32
C PHE A 131 11.81 4.70 -5.03
N PHE A 132 11.78 6.03 -5.07
CA PHE A 132 12.08 6.89 -3.93
C PHE A 132 10.98 6.85 -2.86
N TYR A 133 9.74 6.53 -3.22
CA TYR A 133 8.68 6.27 -2.23
C TYR A 133 9.12 5.17 -1.25
N TYR A 134 9.60 4.03 -1.77
CA TYR A 134 10.08 2.94 -0.92
C TYR A 134 11.41 3.25 -0.27
N LEU A 135 12.35 3.88 -0.98
CA LEU A 135 13.64 4.23 -0.39
C LEU A 135 13.49 5.16 0.83
N MET A 136 12.49 6.05 0.81
CA MET A 136 12.22 7.00 1.90
C MET A 136 11.14 6.52 2.88
N MET A 137 10.52 5.36 2.64
CA MET A 137 9.46 4.80 3.48
C MET A 137 10.00 4.46 4.88
N PRO A 138 9.60 5.20 5.95
CA PRO A 138 10.20 5.01 7.28
C PRO A 138 10.01 3.60 7.84
N GLY A 139 8.88 2.95 7.54
CA GLY A 139 8.59 1.59 7.98
C GLY A 139 9.65 0.57 7.58
N LEU A 140 10.25 0.68 6.37
CA LEU A 140 11.32 -0.24 5.94
C LEU A 140 12.60 -0.08 6.78
N TRP A 141 12.95 1.16 7.11
CA TRP A 141 14.13 1.45 7.94
C TRP A 141 13.90 1.08 9.40
N PHE A 142 12.70 1.35 9.94
CA PHE A 142 12.35 0.88 11.28
C PHE A 142 12.31 -0.65 11.36
N ALA A 143 11.76 -1.34 10.37
CA ALA A 143 11.81 -2.81 10.32
C ALA A 143 13.26 -3.33 10.33
N GLY A 144 14.15 -2.74 9.53
CA GLY A 144 15.57 -3.06 9.55
C GLY A 144 16.25 -2.82 10.91
N ALA A 145 15.89 -1.73 11.61
CA ALA A 145 16.39 -1.44 12.94
C ALA A 145 15.82 -2.40 14.00
N LEU A 146 14.52 -2.72 13.95
CA LEU A 146 13.89 -3.67 14.85
C LEU A 146 14.47 -5.08 14.70
N LEU A 147 14.77 -5.51 13.47
CA LEU A 147 15.48 -6.77 13.23
C LEU A 147 16.86 -6.79 13.89
N TYR A 148 17.59 -5.66 13.87
CA TYR A 148 18.86 -5.52 14.59
C TYR A 148 18.69 -5.57 16.12
N LEU A 149 17.60 -5.01 16.64
CA LEU A 149 17.24 -5.03 18.06
C LEU A 149 16.70 -6.38 18.55
N GLY A 150 16.53 -7.37 17.67
CA GLY A 150 16.15 -8.74 18.04
C GLY A 150 14.72 -9.15 17.67
N PHE A 151 13.99 -8.37 16.87
CA PHE A 151 12.63 -8.71 16.42
C PHE A 151 12.62 -9.82 15.34
N GLY A 152 13.64 -10.67 15.26
CA GLY A 152 13.68 -11.77 14.30
C GLY A 152 12.71 -12.92 14.64
N GLY A 153 12.87 -14.05 13.96
CA GLY A 153 12.17 -15.28 14.30
C GLY A 153 10.70 -15.31 13.88
N MET A 154 9.90 -16.13 14.58
CA MET A 154 8.54 -16.45 14.15
C MET A 154 7.55 -15.29 14.28
N VAL A 155 7.73 -14.40 15.26
CA VAL A 155 6.81 -13.27 15.46
C VAL A 155 6.83 -12.34 14.26
N TYR A 156 8.02 -11.94 13.81
CA TYR A 156 8.16 -11.11 12.62
C TYR A 156 7.77 -11.83 11.34
N ALA A 157 8.11 -13.11 11.21
CA ALA A 157 7.68 -13.93 10.07
C ALA A 157 6.16 -13.96 9.91
N LEU A 158 5.43 -14.20 10.99
CA LEU A 158 3.96 -14.22 10.98
C LEU A 158 3.37 -12.82 10.82
N TYR A 159 3.96 -11.81 11.44
CA TYR A 159 3.55 -10.41 11.27
C TYR A 159 3.61 -9.98 9.80
N ILE A 160 4.74 -10.22 9.11
CA ILE A 160 4.88 -9.90 7.68
C ILE A 160 3.89 -10.68 6.82
N ALA A 161 3.66 -11.97 7.14
CA ALA A 161 2.67 -12.78 6.43
C ALA A 161 1.25 -12.21 6.58
N VAL A 162 0.83 -11.84 7.79
CA VAL A 162 -0.48 -11.22 8.05
C VAL A 162 -0.59 -9.85 7.39
N LYS A 163 0.45 -9.01 7.50
CA LYS A 163 0.51 -7.69 6.84
C LYS A 163 0.30 -7.82 5.34
N LEU A 164 1.02 -8.72 4.69
CA LEU A 164 0.89 -8.93 3.24
C LEU A 164 -0.43 -9.59 2.85
N PHE A 165 -0.98 -10.48 3.69
CA PHE A 165 -2.32 -11.03 3.47
C PHE A 165 -3.40 -9.95 3.44
N VAL A 166 -3.38 -9.02 4.40
CA VAL A 166 -4.35 -7.92 4.44
C VAL A 166 -4.13 -6.94 3.30
N ILE A 167 -2.89 -6.53 3.04
CA ILE A 167 -2.58 -5.58 1.97
C ILE A 167 -2.99 -6.16 0.60
N LEU A 168 -2.57 -7.38 0.26
CA LEU A 168 -2.98 -8.04 -0.99
C LEU A 168 -4.50 -8.21 -1.05
N GLY A 169 -5.11 -8.56 0.09
CA GLY A 169 -6.55 -8.65 0.25
C GLY A 169 -7.28 -7.35 -0.06
N ALA A 170 -6.77 -6.20 0.38
CA ALA A 170 -7.37 -4.89 0.14
C ALA A 170 -7.25 -4.43 -1.32
N HIS A 171 -6.19 -4.82 -2.01
CA HIS A 171 -5.96 -4.44 -3.42
C HIS A 171 -6.62 -5.37 -4.43
N CYS A 172 -6.97 -6.60 -4.03
CA CYS A 172 -7.38 -7.62 -4.99
C CYS A 172 -8.70 -7.33 -5.72
N ALA A 173 -8.82 -7.84 -6.95
CA ALA A 173 -10.02 -7.74 -7.77
C ALA A 173 -11.20 -8.57 -7.23
N TRP A 174 -10.94 -9.56 -6.37
CA TRP A 174 -11.91 -10.59 -5.93
C TRP A 174 -13.07 -10.01 -5.10
N ARG A 175 -12.86 -8.91 -4.36
CA ARG A 175 -13.87 -8.28 -3.48
C ARG A 175 -14.45 -9.27 -2.45
N TRP A 176 -13.56 -9.90 -1.70
CA TRP A 176 -13.93 -10.93 -0.71
C TRP A 176 -14.82 -10.43 0.44
N ASP A 177 -14.87 -9.11 0.67
CA ASP A 177 -15.72 -8.47 1.67
C ASP A 177 -17.18 -8.29 1.21
N GLU A 178 -17.46 -8.42 -0.09
CA GLU A 178 -18.82 -8.26 -0.63
C GLU A 178 -19.86 -9.23 -0.03
N PRO A 179 -19.58 -10.54 0.11
CA PRO A 179 -20.50 -11.47 0.77
C PRO A 179 -20.74 -11.11 2.24
N LEU A 180 -19.75 -10.52 2.92
CA LEU A 180 -19.84 -10.15 4.34
C LEU A 180 -20.83 -9.00 4.57
N TYR A 181 -21.00 -8.11 3.58
CA TYR A 181 -22.04 -7.08 3.60
C TYR A 181 -23.42 -7.62 3.22
N ARG A 182 -23.50 -8.61 2.32
CA ARG A 182 -24.77 -9.13 1.79
C ARG A 182 -25.44 -10.12 2.74
N ILE A 183 -24.67 -10.98 3.41
CA ILE A 183 -25.19 -12.04 4.27
C ILE A 183 -25.37 -11.50 5.69
N ARG A 184 -26.62 -11.34 6.14
CA ARG A 184 -26.97 -10.75 7.44
C ARG A 184 -26.27 -11.41 8.63
N ALA A 185 -26.08 -12.73 8.59
CA ALA A 185 -25.37 -13.46 9.65
C ALA A 185 -23.90 -13.06 9.81
N LEU A 186 -23.28 -12.48 8.78
CA LEU A 186 -21.88 -12.06 8.77
C LEU A 186 -21.69 -10.58 9.13
N HIS A 187 -22.78 -9.82 9.31
CA HIS A 187 -22.73 -8.39 9.65
C HIS A 187 -21.93 -8.09 10.93
N PRO A 188 -22.04 -8.86 12.04
CA PRO A 188 -21.24 -8.58 13.24
C PRO A 188 -19.73 -8.73 12.99
N LEU A 189 -19.33 -9.75 12.23
CA LEU A 189 -17.94 -9.94 11.82
C LEU A 189 -17.47 -8.78 10.94
N MET A 190 -18.27 -8.43 9.94
CA MET A 190 -17.92 -7.35 9.01
C MET A 190 -17.79 -6.00 9.71
N TRP A 191 -18.64 -5.72 10.70
CA TRP A 191 -18.57 -4.50 11.51
C TRP A 191 -17.22 -4.34 12.22
N VAL A 192 -16.60 -5.44 12.66
CA VAL A 192 -15.25 -5.45 13.24
C VAL A 192 -14.20 -5.31 12.15
N LEU A 193 -14.31 -6.07 11.05
CA LEU A 193 -13.30 -6.08 9.99
C LEU A 193 -13.16 -4.71 9.31
N GLU A 194 -14.28 -4.06 8.96
CA GLU A 194 -14.29 -2.73 8.32
C GLU A 194 -13.74 -1.61 9.22
N ARG A 195 -13.45 -1.91 10.49
CA ARG A 195 -12.87 -0.97 11.47
C ARG A 195 -11.49 -1.34 11.98
N THR A 196 -11.00 -2.53 11.62
CA THR A 196 -9.72 -3.04 12.12
C THR A 196 -8.71 -3.20 11.01
N ILE A 197 -9.09 -3.79 9.87
CA ILE A 197 -8.19 -4.08 8.76
C ILE A 197 -8.64 -3.39 7.47
N SER A 198 -7.70 -3.12 6.57
CA SER A 198 -8.05 -2.59 5.25
C SER A 198 -8.76 -3.66 4.42
N THR A 199 -9.90 -3.30 3.84
CA THR A 199 -10.70 -4.18 2.99
C THR A 199 -10.74 -3.67 1.55
N PRO A 200 -11.17 -4.50 0.58
CA PRO A 200 -11.41 -4.02 -0.77
C PRO A 200 -12.32 -2.79 -0.82
N ALA A 201 -13.45 -2.74 -0.12
CA ALA A 201 -14.33 -1.58 -0.17
C ALA A 201 -13.64 -0.27 0.29
N THR A 202 -12.94 -0.29 1.42
CA THR A 202 -12.28 0.90 1.96
C THR A 202 -11.12 1.37 1.08
N HIS A 203 -10.32 0.42 0.58
CA HIS A 203 -9.14 0.75 -0.21
C HIS A 203 -9.48 1.08 -1.67
N TRP A 204 -10.53 0.50 -2.25
CA TRP A 204 -11.00 0.93 -3.57
C TRP A 204 -11.56 2.35 -3.53
N ALA A 205 -12.28 2.73 -2.46
CA ALA A 205 -12.71 4.11 -2.25
C ALA A 205 -11.53 5.09 -2.24
N HIS A 206 -10.40 4.70 -1.62
CA HIS A 206 -9.16 5.46 -1.67
C HIS A 206 -8.60 5.63 -3.10
N HIS A 207 -8.75 4.63 -3.95
CA HIS A 207 -8.32 4.68 -5.35
C HIS A 207 -9.35 5.30 -6.31
N ALA A 208 -10.49 5.77 -5.81
CA ALA A 208 -11.56 6.32 -6.63
C ALA A 208 -11.07 7.52 -7.44
N ILE A 209 -11.57 7.63 -8.68
CA ILE A 209 -11.23 8.76 -9.55
C ILE A 209 -11.91 10.08 -9.13
N THR A 210 -12.93 10.01 -8.28
CA THR A 210 -13.72 11.15 -7.80
C THR A 210 -14.32 10.82 -6.44
N ASN A 211 -14.61 11.84 -5.64
CA ASN A 211 -15.41 11.71 -4.41
C ASN A 211 -16.90 12.09 -4.63
N ASN A 212 -17.26 12.62 -5.80
CA ASN A 212 -18.60 13.17 -6.08
C ASN A 212 -19.70 12.09 -6.09
N ASP A 213 -19.34 10.81 -6.22
CA ASP A 213 -20.27 9.68 -6.15
C ASP A 213 -20.65 9.30 -4.71
N GLY A 214 -20.05 9.93 -3.69
CA GLY A 214 -20.23 9.60 -2.27
C GLY A 214 -19.60 8.27 -1.85
N ILE A 215 -18.98 7.55 -2.78
CA ILE A 215 -18.32 6.26 -2.56
C ILE A 215 -16.81 6.47 -2.42
N GLY A 216 -16.22 7.30 -3.29
CA GLY A 216 -14.80 7.63 -3.29
C GLY A 216 -14.34 8.43 -2.08
N HIS A 217 -13.08 8.22 -1.71
CA HIS A 217 -12.40 8.96 -0.64
C HIS A 217 -10.90 9.02 -0.87
N TYR A 218 -10.47 9.59 -2.01
CA TYR A 218 -9.06 9.51 -2.43
C TYR A 218 -8.08 10.34 -1.56
N LYS A 219 -8.58 11.21 -0.67
CA LYS A 219 -7.79 11.93 0.35
C LYS A 219 -7.96 11.38 1.78
N GLY A 220 -8.43 10.14 1.93
CA GLY A 220 -8.47 9.42 3.20
C GLY A 220 -8.36 7.91 2.99
N ASN A 221 -8.71 7.08 3.98
CA ASN A 221 -8.54 5.61 3.92
C ASN A 221 -7.09 5.16 3.62
N PHE A 222 -6.12 5.69 4.38
CA PHE A 222 -4.68 5.46 4.18
C PHE A 222 -4.14 4.17 4.83
N GLY A 223 -4.95 3.47 5.62
CA GLY A 223 -4.57 2.23 6.30
C GLY A 223 -4.09 1.16 5.32
N ASN A 224 -2.97 0.52 5.66
CA ASN A 224 -2.41 -0.58 4.86
C ASN A 224 -2.75 -1.94 5.48
N LEU A 225 -2.21 -2.27 6.65
CA LEU A 225 -2.66 -3.43 7.44
C LEU A 225 -3.83 -3.02 8.33
N LEU A 226 -3.62 -2.12 9.29
CA LEU A 226 -4.72 -1.66 10.13
C LEU A 226 -5.45 -0.47 9.52
N PHE A 227 -6.73 -0.65 9.23
CA PHE A 227 -7.64 0.45 8.94
C PHE A 227 -8.01 1.22 10.21
N PHE A 228 -7.75 0.64 11.40
CA PHE A 228 -7.96 1.32 12.68
C PHE A 228 -7.24 2.69 12.76
N TRP A 229 -6.09 2.86 12.10
CA TRP A 229 -5.40 4.16 12.05
C TRP A 229 -6.24 5.25 11.39
N ASP A 230 -7.03 4.91 10.36
CA ASP A 230 -7.97 5.86 9.75
C ASP A 230 -9.07 6.28 10.71
N ILE A 231 -9.55 5.37 11.55
CA ILE A 231 -10.54 5.68 12.58
C ILE A 231 -9.92 6.58 13.64
N LEU A 232 -8.75 6.20 14.15
CA LEU A 232 -8.06 6.92 15.21
C LEU A 232 -7.67 8.34 14.79
N PHE A 233 -7.22 8.53 13.55
CA PHE A 233 -6.73 9.81 13.03
C PHE A 233 -7.72 10.53 12.11
N GLY A 234 -8.97 10.09 12.09
CA GLY A 234 -10.09 10.79 11.46
C GLY A 234 -10.04 10.87 9.93
N SER A 235 -9.54 9.83 9.25
CA SER A 235 -9.52 9.71 7.79
C SER A 235 -10.37 8.55 7.25
N ALA A 236 -11.18 7.90 8.09
CA ALA A 236 -11.99 6.76 7.69
C ALA A 236 -13.29 7.17 6.96
N HIS A 237 -13.54 6.54 5.82
CA HIS A 237 -14.78 6.58 5.06
C HIS A 237 -15.23 5.17 4.69
N ILE A 238 -16.29 4.66 5.34
CA ILE A 238 -16.76 3.28 5.21
C ILE A 238 -18.13 3.28 4.52
N THR A 239 -18.14 3.06 3.22
CA THR A 239 -19.37 3.10 2.40
C THR A 239 -19.97 1.73 2.15
N ARG A 240 -19.18 0.67 2.34
CA ARG A 240 -19.52 -0.72 2.00
C ARG A 240 -19.89 -0.90 0.51
N GLN A 241 -19.40 0.02 -0.32
CA GLN A 241 -19.60 0.07 -1.77
C GLN A 241 -18.24 0.18 -2.46
N TYR A 242 -18.23 0.02 -3.78
CA TYR A 242 -17.03 0.14 -4.60
C TYR A 242 -17.26 1.24 -5.64
N PRO A 243 -16.28 2.14 -5.84
CA PRO A 243 -16.42 3.18 -6.86
C PRO A 243 -16.53 2.55 -8.24
N ALA A 244 -17.27 3.22 -9.13
CA ALA A 244 -17.45 2.74 -10.50
C ALA A 244 -16.15 2.77 -11.31
N LYS A 245 -15.25 3.70 -10.98
CA LYS A 245 -13.96 3.89 -11.65
C LYS A 245 -12.88 4.23 -10.64
N VAL A 246 -11.71 3.63 -10.82
CA VAL A 246 -10.47 3.98 -10.13
C VAL A 246 -9.48 4.59 -11.12
N GLY A 247 -8.40 5.16 -10.63
CA GLY A 247 -7.35 5.78 -11.45
C GLY A 247 -7.27 7.29 -11.24
N LEU A 248 -6.58 7.97 -12.16
CA LEU A 248 -6.41 9.43 -12.12
C LEU A 248 -7.08 10.08 -13.34
N ILE A 249 -7.80 11.18 -13.10
CA ILE A 249 -8.50 11.91 -14.16
C ILE A 249 -7.52 12.49 -15.19
N ASP A 250 -6.37 13.01 -14.76
CA ASP A 250 -5.35 13.54 -15.68
C ASP A 250 -4.90 12.47 -16.69
N ASP A 251 -4.82 11.20 -16.27
CA ASP A 251 -4.32 10.12 -17.12
C ASP A 251 -5.34 9.74 -18.19
N LYS A 252 -6.64 9.93 -17.91
CA LYS A 252 -7.72 9.78 -18.89
C LYS A 252 -7.78 10.93 -19.87
N LEU A 253 -7.53 12.16 -19.40
CA LEU A 253 -7.63 13.37 -20.24
C LEU A 253 -6.37 13.59 -21.09
N PHE A 254 -5.18 13.33 -20.53
CA PHE A 254 -3.90 13.69 -21.14
C PHE A 254 -3.00 12.48 -21.46
N GLY A 255 -3.53 11.27 -21.29
CA GLY A 255 -2.82 10.01 -21.50
C GLY A 255 -1.92 9.62 -20.32
N GLN A 256 -1.64 8.32 -20.21
CA GLN A 256 -0.85 7.77 -19.11
C GLN A 256 0.61 8.21 -19.13
N GLU A 257 1.17 8.39 -17.93
CA GLU A 257 2.60 8.65 -17.76
C GLU A 257 3.44 7.41 -18.09
N ARG A 258 4.61 7.63 -18.68
CA ARG A 258 5.53 6.53 -18.99
C ARG A 258 6.09 5.93 -17.70
N TRP A 259 6.23 4.60 -17.68
CA TRP A 259 6.65 3.83 -16.49
C TRP A 259 7.93 4.39 -15.85
N TYR A 260 8.90 4.84 -16.64
CA TYR A 260 10.18 5.32 -16.11
C TYR A 260 10.08 6.71 -15.45
N HIS A 261 9.15 7.59 -15.87
CA HIS A 261 8.90 8.83 -15.13
C HIS A 261 8.22 8.51 -13.79
N GLN A 262 7.22 7.61 -13.80
CA GLN A 262 6.52 7.18 -12.59
C GLN A 262 7.46 6.52 -11.58
N MET A 263 8.42 5.73 -12.08
CA MET A 263 9.40 5.00 -11.29
C MET A 263 10.52 5.87 -10.73
N PHE A 264 11.05 6.81 -11.53
CA PHE A 264 12.31 7.50 -11.23
C PHE A 264 12.20 9.02 -11.06
N TYR A 265 11.01 9.63 -11.09
CA TYR A 265 10.86 11.00 -10.62
C TYR A 265 11.44 11.12 -9.19
N PRO A 266 12.27 12.12 -8.86
CA PRO A 266 12.54 13.36 -9.61
C PRO A 266 13.69 13.30 -10.63
N LEU A 267 14.41 12.18 -10.75
CA LEU A 267 15.53 12.06 -11.70
C LEU A 267 15.07 12.10 -13.16
N LEU A 268 13.91 11.50 -13.46
CA LEU A 268 13.30 11.53 -14.78
C LEU A 268 11.97 12.29 -14.73
N GLN A 269 11.95 13.47 -15.33
CA GLN A 269 10.77 14.34 -15.36
C GLN A 269 9.92 14.10 -16.63
N SER A 270 8.61 14.17 -16.46
CA SER A 270 7.64 14.08 -17.56
C SER A 270 7.63 15.35 -18.42
N ARG A 271 7.29 15.18 -19.69
CA ARG A 271 7.01 16.27 -20.64
C ARG A 271 5.52 16.54 -20.83
N ARG A 272 4.64 15.83 -20.12
CA ARG A 272 3.19 16.00 -20.22
C ARG A 272 2.77 17.36 -19.65
N GLU A 273 1.77 17.97 -20.28
CA GLU A 273 1.30 19.32 -19.95
C GLU A 273 0.79 19.40 -18.50
N HIS A 274 -0.11 18.51 -18.10
CA HIS A 274 -0.62 18.38 -16.73
C HIS A 274 -0.01 17.16 -16.05
N SER A 275 1.07 17.37 -15.31
CA SER A 275 1.78 16.27 -14.64
C SER A 275 2.38 16.73 -13.32
N ALA A 276 2.20 15.90 -12.29
CA ALA A 276 2.92 16.03 -11.03
C ALA A 276 4.39 15.58 -11.13
N LEU A 277 4.78 14.87 -12.21
CA LEU A 277 6.12 14.31 -12.39
C LEU A 277 7.09 15.30 -13.06
N LYS A 278 6.95 16.59 -12.77
CA LYS A 278 7.89 17.65 -13.21
C LYS A 278 7.96 18.73 -12.13
N PHE A 279 9.11 19.38 -12.01
CA PHE A 279 9.24 20.48 -11.05
C PHE A 279 8.30 21.63 -11.42
N GLY A 280 7.57 22.15 -10.43
CA GLY A 280 6.53 23.16 -10.66
C GLY A 280 5.34 22.67 -11.48
N GLY A 281 5.19 21.35 -11.67
CA GLY A 281 4.09 20.77 -12.40
C GLY A 281 2.74 20.97 -11.71
N THR A 282 1.69 21.12 -12.51
CA THR A 282 0.31 21.21 -12.04
C THR A 282 -0.45 19.94 -12.38
N ILE A 283 -1.25 19.45 -11.43
CA ILE A 283 -2.26 18.42 -11.67
C ILE A 283 -3.52 19.08 -12.23
N TYR A 284 -4.36 18.33 -12.95
CA TYR A 284 -5.65 18.86 -13.35
C TYR A 284 -6.54 18.93 -12.10
N ALA A 285 -7.06 20.11 -11.81
CA ALA A 285 -8.07 20.31 -10.78
C ALA A 285 -9.43 20.15 -11.45
N ASP A 286 -10.20 19.14 -11.03
CA ASP A 286 -11.58 18.98 -11.50
C ASP A 286 -12.39 20.21 -11.06
N PRO A 287 -13.02 20.96 -11.99
CA PRO A 287 -13.85 22.12 -11.66
C PRO A 287 -14.93 21.82 -10.63
N ASP A 288 -15.46 20.59 -10.61
CA ASP A 288 -16.51 20.18 -9.68
C ASP A 288 -15.98 19.86 -8.26
N GLU A 289 -14.67 19.69 -8.08
CA GLU A 289 -14.03 19.53 -6.77
C GLU A 289 -13.52 20.85 -6.18
N ALA A 290 -13.47 21.92 -6.98
CA ALA A 290 -13.04 23.26 -6.55
C ALA A 290 -14.14 24.03 -5.81
N ALA A 291 -15.38 23.52 -5.79
CA ALA A 291 -16.45 24.09 -4.98
C ALA A 291 -16.19 23.76 -3.49
N PRO A 292 -16.09 24.77 -2.60
CA PRO A 292 -15.95 24.48 -1.18
C PRO A 292 -17.19 23.72 -0.72
N SER A 293 -16.97 22.58 -0.07
CA SER A 293 -18.00 21.91 0.72
C SER A 293 -18.50 22.91 1.77
N HIS A 294 -19.71 23.43 1.55
CA HIS A 294 -20.42 24.29 2.49
C HIS A 294 -20.77 23.54 3.77
#